data_AF-A0A498FDI4-F1
#
_entry.id   AF-A0A498FDI4-F1
#
_cell.length_a   1.000
_cell.length_b   1.000
_cell.length_c   1.000
_cell.angle_alpha   90.00
_cell.angle_beta   90.00
_cell.angle_gamma   90.00
#
_symmetry.space_group_name_H-M   'P 1'
#
loop_
_entity.id
_entity.type
_entity.pdbx_description
1 polymer ?
#
loop_
_entity_poly.entity_id
_entity_poly.type
_entity_poly.pdbx_seq_one_letter_code
_entity_poly.pdbx_strand_id
1 'polypeptide(L)'
;MDDTAKYLIHASISADGVVERSDVVGAIFGQTEGLLGDDLDLRDLQQSSKVGRIDVQIDSENGHSFGQMTIASSLDKVETAILAASLETLTRVGPCQAVIEV
;
A
#
# COMPACT_ATOMS: atom_id res chain seq x y z
N MET A 1 -9.53 17.77 5.21
CA MET A 1 -10.53 16.71 5.00
C MET A 1 -10.60 16.55 3.50
N ASP A 2 -10.01 15.49 2.96
CA ASP A 2 -9.87 15.25 1.52
C ASP A 2 -11.24 14.96 0.88
N ASP A 3 -11.93 16.03 0.47
CA ASP A 3 -13.29 16.05 -0.08
C ASP A 3 -13.42 15.40 -1.48
N THR A 4 -12.51 14.50 -1.87
CA THR A 4 -12.47 13.92 -3.24
C THR A 4 -12.22 12.41 -3.27
N ALA A 5 -11.96 11.77 -2.12
CA ALA A 5 -11.83 10.31 -2.08
C ALA A 5 -13.18 9.64 -2.35
N LYS A 6 -13.24 8.78 -3.38
CA LYS A 6 -14.43 7.98 -3.72
C LYS A 6 -14.40 6.62 -3.04
N TYR A 7 -13.20 6.08 -2.81
CA TYR A 7 -12.97 4.76 -2.27
C TYR A 7 -11.84 4.78 -1.23
N LEU A 8 -11.90 3.85 -0.28
CA LEU A 8 -10.84 3.56 0.67
C LEU A 8 -10.42 2.11 0.47
N ILE A 9 -9.13 1.90 0.23
CA ILE A 9 -8.50 0.58 0.28
C ILE A 9 -8.01 0.40 1.71
N HIS A 10 -8.43 -0.67 2.36
CA HIS A 10 -7.89 -1.10 3.66
C HIS A 10 -7.09 -2.37 3.41
N ALA A 11 -5.88 -2.45 3.95
CA ALA A 11 -5.11 -3.68 3.85
C ALA A 11 -4.43 -3.98 5.18
N SER A 12 -4.33 -5.26 5.50
CA SER A 12 -3.56 -5.76 6.63
C SER A 12 -2.21 -6.26 6.16
N ILE A 13 -1.21 -6.16 7.04
CA ILE A 13 0.16 -6.63 6.77
C ILE A 13 0.65 -7.46 7.95
N SER A 14 1.28 -8.59 7.64
CA SER A 14 2.05 -9.39 8.58
C SER A 14 3.44 -9.65 8.00
N ALA A 15 4.49 -9.41 8.79
CA ALA A 15 5.87 -9.61 8.39
C ALA A 15 6.64 -10.51 9.36
N ASP A 16 7.45 -11.41 8.81
CA ASP A 16 8.37 -12.28 9.55
C ASP A 16 9.67 -11.54 9.87
N GLY A 17 9.57 -10.64 10.84
CA GLY A 17 10.64 -9.78 11.33
C GLY A 17 10.13 -8.42 11.78
N VAL A 18 11.04 -7.60 12.30
CA VAL A 18 10.74 -6.23 12.74
C VAL A 18 10.93 -5.27 11.56
N VAL A 19 9.86 -4.57 11.19
CA VAL A 19 9.87 -3.56 10.13
C VAL A 19 9.24 -2.24 10.60
N GLU A 20 9.63 -1.14 9.99
CA GLU A 20 9.11 0.18 10.28
C GLU A 20 8.12 0.67 9.21
N ARG A 21 7.40 1.76 9.51
CA ARG A 21 6.50 2.41 8.55
C ARG A 21 7.19 2.72 7.21
N SER A 22 8.43 3.19 7.24
CA SER A 22 9.22 3.53 6.04
C SER A 22 9.46 2.30 5.16
N ASP A 23 9.67 1.13 5.75
CA ASP A 23 9.85 -0.12 5.01
C ASP A 23 8.59 -0.51 4.25
N VAL A 24 7.42 -0.38 4.90
CA VAL A 24 6.12 -0.68 4.29
C VAL A 24 5.85 0.26 3.11
N VAL A 25 6.04 1.56 3.32
CA VAL A 25 5.86 2.57 2.26
C VAL A 25 6.84 2.31 1.10
N GLY A 26 8.10 2.01 1.41
CA GLY A 26 9.12 1.68 0.42
C GLY A 26 8.78 0.42 -0.37
N ALA A 27 8.25 -0.61 0.28
CA ALA A 27 7.80 -1.84 -0.36
C ALA A 27 6.65 -1.59 -1.33
N ILE A 28 5.67 -0.78 -0.93
CA ILE A 28 4.54 -0.40 -1.80
C ILE A 28 5.06 0.27 -3.06
N PHE A 29 5.73 1.41 -2.94
CA PHE A 29 6.18 2.12 -4.14
C PHE A 29 7.21 1.34 -4.95
N GLY A 30 8.10 0.58 -4.31
CA GLY A 30 9.17 -0.13 -5.01
C GLY A 30 8.70 -1.37 -5.77
N GLN A 31 7.77 -2.15 -5.21
CA GLN A 31 7.30 -3.38 -5.86
C GLN A 31 6.12 -3.15 -6.80
N THR A 32 5.35 -2.06 -6.66
CA THR A 32 4.30 -1.74 -7.64
C THR A 32 4.82 -0.99 -8.86
N GLU A 33 6.02 -0.40 -8.80
CA GLU A 33 6.61 0.37 -9.90
C GLU A 33 6.71 -0.47 -11.18
N GLY A 34 6.07 0.00 -12.25
CA GLY A 34 6.05 -0.67 -13.55
C GLY A 34 5.14 -1.91 -13.66
N LEU A 35 4.43 -2.31 -12.60
CA LEU A 35 3.51 -3.47 -12.67
C LEU A 35 2.19 -3.19 -13.40
N LEU A 36 1.65 -1.99 -13.21
CA LEU A 36 0.27 -1.65 -13.59
C LEU A 36 0.17 -0.77 -14.84
N GLY A 37 1.32 -0.46 -15.48
CA GLY A 37 1.42 0.51 -16.56
C GLY A 37 1.36 1.96 -16.08
N ASP A 38 1.59 2.89 -16.99
CA ASP A 38 1.79 4.31 -16.67
C ASP A 38 0.54 4.97 -16.05
N ASP A 39 -0.66 4.57 -16.46
CA ASP A 39 -1.92 5.14 -15.96
C ASP A 39 -2.21 4.81 -14.48
N LEU A 40 -1.62 3.72 -13.98
CA LEU A 40 -1.78 3.24 -12.61
C LEU A 40 -0.48 3.27 -11.80
N ASP A 41 0.50 4.04 -12.24
CA ASP A 41 1.71 4.27 -11.46
C ASP A 41 1.38 5.03 -10.16
N LEU A 42 1.71 4.42 -9.02
CA LEU A 42 1.35 4.98 -7.70
C LEU A 42 1.97 6.35 -7.43
N ARG A 43 3.16 6.66 -7.95
CA ARG A 43 3.81 7.96 -7.75
C ARG A 43 3.07 9.02 -8.55
N ASP A 44 2.75 8.74 -9.80
CA ASP A 44 2.03 9.67 -10.68
C ASP A 44 0.59 9.88 -10.20
N LEU A 45 -0.07 8.83 -9.73
CA LEU A 45 -1.39 8.89 -9.10
C LEU A 45 -1.38 9.76 -7.83
N GLN A 46 -0.34 9.68 -7.01
CA GLN A 46 -0.21 10.52 -5.82
C GLN A 46 0.10 11.99 -6.20
N GLN A 47 0.98 12.22 -7.17
CA GLN A 47 1.30 13.58 -7.65
C GLN A 47 0.08 14.28 -8.28
N SER A 48 -0.74 13.53 -9.02
CA SER A 48 -1.98 14.02 -9.61
C SER A 48 -3.16 14.08 -8.63
N SER A 49 -2.94 13.79 -7.34
CA SER A 49 -3.96 13.76 -6.28
C SER A 49 -5.11 12.77 -6.55
N LYS A 50 -4.89 11.78 -7.41
CA LYS A 50 -5.83 10.68 -7.66
C LYS A 50 -5.79 9.64 -6.53
N VAL A 51 -4.63 9.47 -5.92
CA VAL A 51 -4.40 8.65 -4.72
C VAL A 51 -3.90 9.55 -3.59
N GLY A 52 -4.45 9.35 -2.39
CA GLY A 52 -4.10 10.10 -1.20
C GLY A 52 -2.78 9.66 -0.58
N ARG A 53 -2.54 10.11 0.66
CA ARG A 53 -1.43 9.60 1.45
C ARG A 53 -1.69 8.15 1.82
N ILE A 54 -0.62 7.36 1.84
CA ILE A 54 -0.65 5.99 2.35
C ILE A 54 -0.46 6.09 3.86
N ASP A 55 -1.55 5.90 4.58
CA ASP A 55 -1.51 5.84 6.03
C ASP A 55 -1.19 4.41 6.45
N VAL A 56 -0.14 4.27 7.25
CA VAL A 56 0.38 2.97 7.70
C VAL A 56 0.55 3.05 9.20
N GLN A 57 -0.01 2.06 9.88
CA GLN A 57 0.19 1.77 11.28
C GLN A 57 0.81 0.39 11.38
N ILE A 58 1.94 0.26 12.07
CA ILE A 58 2.63 -1.00 12.22
C ILE A 58 3.25 -1.06 13.61
N ASP A 59 3.05 -2.19 14.26
CA ASP A 59 3.60 -2.51 15.56
C ASP A 59 4.38 -3.82 15.45
N SER A 60 5.34 -4.01 16.36
CA SER A 60 6.19 -5.20 16.38
C SER A 60 6.17 -5.86 17.75
N GLU A 61 5.95 -7.16 17.78
CA GLU A 61 5.93 -7.97 18.98
C GLU A 61 6.57 -9.35 18.70
N ASN A 62 7.40 -9.84 19.64
CA ASN A 62 8.02 -11.17 19.55
C ASN A 62 8.80 -11.42 18.24
N GLY A 63 9.37 -10.38 17.64
CA GLY A 63 10.13 -10.49 16.39
C GLY A 63 9.27 -10.55 15.13
N HIS A 64 7.95 -10.35 15.22
CA HIS A 64 7.05 -10.22 14.09
C HIS A 64 6.41 -8.83 14.07
N SER A 65 6.08 -8.33 12.88
CA SER A 65 5.34 -7.07 12.73
C SER A 65 3.94 -7.31 12.19
N PHE A 66 2.99 -6.54 12.71
CA PHE A 66 1.60 -6.55 12.27
C PHE A 66 1.13 -5.11 12.11
N GLY A 67 0.36 -4.86 11.06
CA GLY A 67 -0.08 -3.51 10.76
C GLY A 67 -1.32 -3.45 9.91
N GLN A 68 -1.78 -2.21 9.74
CA GLN A 68 -2.88 -1.84 8.87
C GLN A 68 -2.43 -0.67 8.01
N MET A 69 -2.89 -0.66 6.77
CA MET A 69 -2.71 0.47 5.86
C MET A 69 -4.03 0.89 5.25
N THR A 70 -4.15 2.18 4.99
CA THR A 70 -5.32 2.76 4.32
C THR A 70 -4.85 3.70 3.21
N ILE A 71 -5.46 3.55 2.04
CA ILE A 71 -5.20 4.37 0.86
C ILE A 71 -6.52 4.94 0.35
N ALA A 72 -6.61 6.27 0.34
CA ALA A 72 -7.73 6.97 -0.27
C ALA A 72 -7.54 7.06 -1.79
N SER A 73 -8.60 6.77 -2.55
CA SER A 73 -8.59 6.80 -4.01
C SER A 73 -9.77 7.58 -4.56
N SER A 74 -9.53 8.46 -5.53
CA SER A 74 -10.55 9.15 -6.33
C SER A 74 -10.73 8.54 -7.73
N LEU A 75 -10.02 7.44 -8.00
CA LEU A 75 -10.12 6.63 -9.22
C LEU A 75 -11.52 6.01 -9.37
N ASP A 76 -11.75 5.36 -10.51
CA ASP A 76 -12.93 4.52 -10.64
C ASP A 76 -12.80 3.21 -9.84
N LYS A 77 -13.91 2.46 -9.76
CA LYS A 77 -13.99 1.23 -8.97
C LYS A 77 -13.04 0.14 -9.50
N VAL A 78 -12.87 0.03 -10.81
CA VAL A 78 -12.06 -1.02 -11.43
C VAL A 78 -10.58 -0.71 -11.21
N GLU A 79 -10.17 0.52 -11.49
CA GLU A 79 -8.82 1.00 -11.24
C GLU A 79 -8.43 0.88 -9.76
N THR A 80 -9.34 1.28 -8.86
CA THR A 80 -9.10 1.13 -7.41
C THR A 80 -8.94 -0.34 -7.01
N ALA A 81 -9.73 -1.25 -7.59
CA ALA A 81 -9.63 -2.68 -7.29
C ALA A 81 -8.32 -3.29 -7.84
N ILE A 82 -7.87 -2.86 -9.02
CA ILE A 82 -6.58 -3.28 -9.58
C ILE A 82 -5.43 -2.79 -8.70
N LEU A 83 -5.48 -1.52 -8.27
CA LEU A 83 -4.49 -0.97 -7.36
C LEU A 83 -4.46 -1.75 -6.04
N ALA A 84 -5.62 -2.02 -5.45
CA ALA A 84 -5.76 -2.87 -4.27
C ALA A 84 -5.11 -4.25 -4.47
N ALA A 85 -5.48 -4.97 -5.53
CA ALA A 85 -4.92 -6.30 -5.83
C ALA A 85 -3.40 -6.26 -6.02
N SER A 86 -2.85 -5.17 -6.54
CA SER A 86 -1.40 -5.01 -6.66
C SER A 86 -0.69 -5.02 -5.30
N LEU A 87 -1.32 -4.51 -4.24
CA LEU A 87 -0.76 -4.51 -2.89
C LEU A 87 -0.59 -5.93 -2.35
N GLU A 88 -1.48 -6.86 -2.70
CA GLU A 88 -1.39 -8.27 -2.29
C GLU A 88 -0.22 -9.01 -2.97
N THR A 89 0.33 -8.46 -4.05
CA THR A 89 1.48 -9.05 -4.75
C THR A 89 2.81 -8.80 -4.05
N LEU A 90 2.84 -7.91 -3.05
CA LEU A 90 4.03 -7.56 -2.30
C LEU A 90 4.39 -8.73 -1.37
N THR A 91 5.58 -9.29 -1.58
CA THR A 91 6.03 -10.48 -0.83
C THR A 91 7.12 -10.15 0.20
N ARG A 92 7.60 -8.91 0.21
CA ARG A 92 8.72 -8.48 1.04
C ARG A 92 8.54 -7.05 1.52
N VAL A 93 8.88 -6.80 2.78
CA VAL A 93 8.88 -5.46 3.40
C VAL A 93 10.20 -5.30 4.15
N GLY A 94 11.00 -4.30 3.76
CA GLY A 94 12.39 -4.21 4.21
C GLY A 94 13.15 -5.52 3.90
N PRO A 95 13.85 -6.12 4.87
CA PRO A 95 14.50 -7.41 4.68
C PRO A 95 13.55 -8.63 4.83
N CYS A 96 12.33 -8.43 5.35
CA CYS A 96 11.46 -9.49 5.85
C CYS A 96 10.46 -10.00 4.80
N GLN A 97 10.11 -11.28 4.87
CA GLN A 97 8.95 -11.80 4.13
C GLN A 97 7.68 -11.21 4.73
N ALA A 98 6.73 -10.86 3.87
CA ALA A 98 5.45 -10.30 4.30
C ALA A 98 4.29 -10.86 3.49
N VAL A 99 3.12 -10.87 4.13
CA VAL A 99 1.83 -11.15 3.52
C VAL A 99 0.95 -9.92 3.70
N ILE A 100 0.31 -9.50 2.61
CA ILE A 100 -0.62 -8.37 2.59
C ILE A 100 -1.96 -8.87 2.10
N GLU A 101 -3.03 -8.51 2.81
CA GLU A 101 -4.41 -8.87 2.49
C GLU A 101 -5.28 -7.61 2.44
N VAL A 102 -6.12 -7.47 1.41
CA VAL A 102 -6.97 -6.28 1.16
C VAL A 102 -8.45 -6.55 1.43
#